data_AF-A0A379CH30-F1
#
_entry.id   AF-A0A379CH30-F1
#
_cell.length_a   1.000
_cell.length_b   1.000
_cell.length_c   1.000
_cell.angle_alpha   90.00
_cell.angle_beta   90.00
_cell.angle_gamma   90.00
#
_symmetry.space_group_name_H-M   'P 1'
#
loop_
_entity.id
_entity.type
_entity.pdbx_description
1 polymer ?
#
loop_
_entity_poly.entity_id
_entity_poly.type
_entity_poly.pdbx_seq_one_letter_code
_entity_poly.pdbx_strand_id
1 'polypeptide(L)'
;MSRIENKIEKKSNRVERYKNPYFWIGLGGVILTSLQVEATSLTSWSSVGDLLLNTLSNPYLLGTTAMAILGVVINPSTKGIVD
;
A
#
# COMPACT_ATOMS: atom_id res chain seq x y z
N MET A 1 -3.91 36.13 0.40
CA MET A 1 -3.19 34.94 0.89
C MET A 1 -1.74 35.03 0.49
N SER A 2 -0.85 35.01 1.49
CA SER A 2 0.58 35.21 1.31
C SER A 2 1.28 33.92 0.83
N ARG A 3 2.41 34.05 0.13
CA ARG A 3 3.26 32.89 -0.25
C ARG A 3 3.70 32.04 0.95
N ILE A 4 3.71 32.64 2.14
CA ILE A 4 4.10 32.02 3.40
C ILE A 4 2.96 31.13 3.92
N GLU A 5 1.72 31.61 3.87
CA GLU A 5 0.52 30.82 4.22
C GLU A 5 0.41 29.55 3.37
N ASN A 6 0.62 29.66 2.05
CA ASN A 6 0.64 28.51 1.13
C ASN A 6 1.70 27.46 1.51
N LYS A 7 2.86 27.89 2.02
CA LYS A 7 3.95 26.98 2.41
C LYS A 7 3.68 26.31 3.75
N ILE A 8 3.04 27.02 4.69
CA ILE A 8 2.65 26.50 6.00
C ILE A 8 1.51 25.48 5.85
N GLU A 9 0.48 25.80 5.07
CA GLU A 9 -0.64 24.90 4.81
C GLU A 9 -0.17 23.63 4.08
N LYS A 10 0.67 23.76 3.04
CA LYS A 10 1.25 22.63 2.31
C LYS A 10 2.19 21.76 3.16
N LYS A 11 2.81 22.32 4.21
CA LYS A 11 3.63 21.58 5.18
C LYS A 11 2.78 20.86 6.21
N SER A 12 1.73 21.52 6.72
CA SER A 12 0.76 20.94 7.66
C SER A 12 -0.02 19.78 7.06
N ASN A 13 -0.31 19.83 5.75
CA ASN A 13 -1.02 18.77 5.02
C ASN A 13 -0.12 17.60 4.56
N ARG A 14 1.17 17.59 4.90
CA ARG A 14 2.04 16.44 4.60
C ARG A 14 1.79 15.36 5.64
N VAL A 15 0.65 14.68 5.52
CA VAL A 15 0.33 13.49 6.32
C VAL A 15 1.43 12.46 6.07
N GLU A 16 2.22 12.16 7.09
CA GLU A 16 3.27 11.14 7.03
C GLU A 16 2.61 9.75 7.05
N ARG A 17 1.97 9.37 5.93
CA ARG A 17 1.12 8.17 5.80
C ARG A 17 1.82 6.87 6.22
N TYR A 18 3.12 6.79 5.99
CA TYR A 18 3.96 5.67 6.38
C TYR A 18 4.09 5.50 7.92
N LYS A 19 3.82 6.55 8.71
CA LYS A 19 3.77 6.47 10.18
C LYS A 19 2.46 5.88 10.70
N ASN A 20 1.43 5.80 9.86
CA ASN A 20 0.15 5.20 10.24
C ASN A 20 0.21 3.67 10.07
N PRO A 21 0.04 2.86 11.14
CA PRO A 21 0.02 1.41 11.03
C PRO A 21 -1.09 0.89 10.09
N TYR A 22 -2.23 1.58 9.99
CA TYR A 22 -3.31 1.21 9.06
C TYR A 22 -2.91 1.30 7.58
N PHE A 23 -1.96 2.17 7.24
CA PHE A 23 -1.41 2.24 5.89
C PHE A 23 -0.73 0.91 5.50
N TRP A 24 0.05 0.33 6.42
CA TRP A 24 0.71 -0.95 6.20
C TRP A 24 -0.26 -2.13 6.15
N ILE A 25 -1.34 -2.09 6.95
CA ILE A 25 -2.42 -3.09 6.91
C ILE A 25 -3.13 -3.05 5.55
N GLY A 26 -3.49 -1.85 5.08
CA GLY A 26 -4.13 -1.67 3.77
C GLY A 26 -3.22 -2.10 2.61
N LEU A 27 -1.93 -1.76 2.69
CA LEU A 27 -0.93 -2.20 1.71
C LEU A 27 -0.82 -3.73 1.66
N GLY A 28 -0.75 -4.39 2.81
CA GLY A 28 -0.73 -5.85 2.90
C GLY A 28 -1.97 -6.48 2.29
N GLY A 29 -3.17 -5.98 2.61
CA GLY A 29 -4.43 -6.50 2.08
C GLY A 29 -4.55 -6.39 0.55
N VAL A 30 -4.11 -5.26 -0.01
CA VAL A 30 -4.13 -5.04 -1.46
C VAL A 30 -3.11 -5.93 -2.17
N ILE A 31 -1.91 -6.11 -1.62
CA ILE A 31 -0.94 -7.07 -2.14
C ILE A 31 -1.53 -8.48 -2.13
N LEU A 32 -2.06 -8.94 -1.00
CA LEU A 32 -2.65 -10.28 -0.88
C LEU A 32 -3.80 -10.53 -1.86
N THR A 33 -4.63 -9.52 -2.12
CA THR A 33 -5.72 -9.61 -3.10
C THR A 33 -5.19 -9.63 -4.53
N SER A 34 -4.17 -8.82 -4.84
CA SER A 34 -3.56 -8.76 -6.18
C SER A 34 -2.90 -10.08 -6.59
N LEU A 35 -2.41 -10.82 -5.60
CA LEU A 35 -1.72 -12.08 -5.77
C LEU A 35 -2.68 -13.27 -5.94
N GLN A 36 -4.00 -13.04 -5.86
CA GLN A 36 -5.06 -14.05 -5.99
C GLN A 36 -4.81 -15.29 -5.13
N VAL A 37 -4.23 -15.07 -3.95
CA VAL A 37 -3.78 -16.13 -3.06
C VAL A 37 -4.97 -16.66 -2.28
N GLU A 38 -5.18 -17.97 -2.29
CA GLU A 38 -6.08 -18.57 -1.32
C GLU A 38 -5.45 -18.45 0.08
N ALA A 39 -6.22 -17.96 1.05
CA ALA A 39 -5.75 -17.80 2.44
C ALA A 39 -5.20 -19.10 3.05
N THR A 40 -5.65 -20.25 2.55
CA THR A 40 -5.20 -21.61 2.88
C THR A 40 -3.76 -21.91 2.45
N SER A 41 -3.23 -21.19 1.46
CA SER A 41 -1.84 -21.33 1.01
C SER A 41 -0.86 -20.49 1.84
N LEU A 42 -1.35 -19.56 2.66
CA LEU A 42 -0.55 -18.72 3.57
C LEU A 42 -0.46 -19.33 4.98
N THR A 43 -0.31 -20.64 5.07
CA THR A 43 -0.26 -21.38 6.34
C THR A 43 1.15 -21.47 6.93
N SER A 44 2.19 -21.11 6.15
CA SER A 44 3.57 -21.08 6.62
C SER A 44 4.35 -19.88 6.06
N TRP A 45 5.37 -19.43 6.80
CA TRP A 45 6.29 -18.38 6.33
C TRP A 45 7.08 -18.77 5.08
N SER A 46 7.31 -20.06 4.84
CA SER A 46 7.92 -20.56 3.61
C SER A 46 7.03 -20.27 2.41
N SER A 47 5.73 -20.58 2.54
CA SER A 47 4.74 -20.38 1.48
C SER A 47 4.61 -18.91 1.08
N VAL A 48 4.80 -17.98 2.03
CA VAL A 48 4.85 -16.53 1.75
C VAL A 48 6.05 -16.18 0.86
N GLY A 49 7.22 -16.75 1.13
CA GLY A 49 8.43 -16.54 0.35
C GLY A 49 8.30 -17.09 -1.07
N ASP A 50 7.79 -18.30 -1.21
CA ASP A 50 7.56 -18.94 -2.51
C ASP A 50 6.55 -18.15 -3.36
N LEU A 51 5.51 -17.61 -2.72
CA LEU A 51 4.52 -16.77 -3.37
C LEU A 51 5.13 -15.45 -3.88
N LEU A 52 5.98 -14.80 -3.09
CA LEU A 52 6.71 -13.59 -3.52
C LEU A 52 7.60 -13.90 -4.73
N LEU A 53 8.33 -15.01 -4.72
CA LEU A 53 9.18 -15.41 -5.85
C LEU A 53 8.39 -15.73 -7.11
N ASN A 54 7.25 -16.44 -6.97
CA ASN A 54 6.33 -16.71 -8.08
C ASN A 54 5.73 -15.43 -8.67
N THR A 55 5.43 -14.45 -7.82
CA THR A 55 4.94 -13.13 -8.25
C THR A 55 6.00 -12.41 -9.08
N LEU A 56 7.24 -12.36 -8.59
CA LEU A 56 8.35 -11.71 -9.28
C LEU A 56 8.69 -12.40 -10.62
N SER A 57 8.49 -13.72 -10.68
CA SER A 57 8.74 -14.53 -11.87
C SER A 57 7.60 -14.44 -12.91
N ASN A 58 6.44 -13.89 -12.52
CA ASN A 58 5.29 -13.76 -13.39
C ASN A 58 5.06 -12.27 -13.74
N PRO A 59 5.35 -11.83 -14.98
CA PRO A 59 5.27 -10.41 -15.36
C PRO A 59 3.85 -9.84 -15.25
N TYR A 60 2.81 -10.67 -15.42
CA TYR A 60 1.42 -10.24 -15.23
C TYR A 60 1.13 -9.95 -13.76
N LEU A 61 1.47 -10.89 -12.86
CA LEU A 61 1.27 -10.71 -11.41
C LEU A 61 2.13 -9.56 -10.87
N LEU A 62 3.36 -9.43 -11.35
CA LEU A 62 4.23 -8.32 -11.00
C LEU A 62 3.60 -6.97 -11.36
N GLY A 63 3.04 -6.85 -12.57
CA GLY A 63 2.37 -5.65 -13.05
C GLY A 63 1.11 -5.32 -12.24
N THR A 64 0.27 -6.31 -11.95
CA THR A 64 -0.96 -6.09 -11.17
C THR A 64 -0.64 -5.72 -9.73
N THR A 65 0.32 -6.38 -9.08
CA THR A 65 0.76 -6.02 -7.73
C THR A 65 1.39 -4.63 -7.68
N ALA A 66 2.22 -4.27 -8.68
CA ALA A 66 2.78 -2.92 -8.77
C ALA A 66 1.68 -1.85 -8.93
N MET A 67 0.68 -2.08 -9.80
CA MET A 67 -0.47 -1.19 -9.93
C MET A 67 -1.29 -1.10 -8.65
N ALA A 68 -1.46 -2.21 -7.93
CA ALA A 68 -2.19 -2.25 -6.68
C ALA A 68 -1.46 -1.46 -5.57
N ILE A 69 -0.13 -1.59 -5.48
CA ILE A 69 0.71 -0.78 -4.58
C ILE A 69 0.63 0.71 -4.94
N LEU A 70 0.74 1.05 -6.22
CA LEU A 70 0.58 2.42 -6.70
C LEU A 70 -0.81 2.96 -6.34
N GLY A 71 -1.86 2.14 -6.45
CA GLY A 71 -3.21 2.46 -6.00
C GLY A 71 -3.25 2.82 -4.52
N VAL A 72 -2.64 2.02 -3.63
CA VAL A 72 -2.60 2.32 -2.18
C VAL A 72 -1.81 3.59 -1.87
N VAL A 73 -0.71 3.84 -2.58
CA VAL A 73 0.12 5.03 -2.39
C VAL A 73 -0.59 6.29 -2.89
N ILE A 74 -1.24 6.21 -4.05
CA ILE A 74 -1.93 7.32 -4.71
C ILE A 74 -3.30 7.58 -4.08
N ASN A 75 -3.94 6.58 -3.45
CA ASN A 75 -5.28 6.69 -2.90
C ASN A 75 -5.40 7.92 -1.97
N PRO A 76 -6.26 8.91 -2.30
CA PRO A 76 -6.50 10.08 -1.47
C PRO A 76 -7.38 9.80 -0.23
N SER A 77 -7.89 8.57 -0.03
CA SER A 77 -8.92 8.26 0.98
C SER A 77 -8.42 7.86 2.38
N THR A 78 -7.34 8.45 2.88
CA THR A 78 -7.12 8.47 4.34
C THR A 78 -6.82 9.88 4.81
N LYS A 79 -7.88 10.70 4.85
CA LYS A 79 -8.14 11.43 6.10
C LYS A 79 -8.08 10.37 7.20
N GLY A 80 -7.20 10.56 8.18
CA GLY A 80 -7.11 9.63 9.30
C GLY A 80 -8.50 9.38 9.86
N ILE A 81 -8.74 8.21 10.46
CA ILE A 81 -9.97 7.91 11.20
C ILE A 81 -10.12 8.82 12.45
N VAL A 82 -9.29 9.87 12.53
CA VAL A 82 -9.38 11.04 13.39
C VAL A 82 -9.17 12.26 12.49
N ASP A 83 -10.25 12.72 11.85
CA ASP A 83 -10.45 14.12 11.42
C ASP A 83 -11.38 14.76 12.45
#